data_AF-A0ABD1A170-F1
#
_entry.id   AF-A0ABD1A170-F1
#
_cell.length_a   1.000
_cell.length_b   1.000
_cell.length_c   1.000
_cell.angle_alpha   90.00
_cell.angle_beta   90.00
_cell.angle_gamma   90.00
#
_symmetry.space_group_name_H-M   'P 1'
#
loop_
_entity.id
_entity.type
_entity.pdbx_description
1 polymer ?
#
loop_
_entity_poly.entity_id
_entity_poly.type
_entity_poly.pdbx_seq_one_letter_code
_entity_poly.pdbx_strand_id
1 'polypeptide(L)'
;MSFAEEFEANLVSLAHVLQKKYALLRDLDKSLQENQRQNEQRCEKEIEDIRRGRTGNITPNTSLTQFSEEAIDEQKHSVRIADEKVALALQAYDLVDMHVQQLDQYMKKSDEEIRREKEAAAAAADLESSGKAGKAGESGRGGRKKTRLATAASTAAATTGMTSSNMDLDLPVDPNEPTYCICKQVSYGEMVACDNNECKIEWFHFGCVGLKEQPKGKWYCPDCATVKKSRKGR
;
A
#
# COMPACT_ATOMS: atom_id res chain seq x y z
N MET A 1 -13.76 -19.06 -22.12
CA MET A 1 -12.48 -18.57 -21.59
C MET A 1 -12.67 -18.38 -20.11
N SER A 2 -11.76 -18.90 -19.30
CA SER A 2 -11.82 -18.67 -17.86
C SER A 2 -11.44 -17.21 -17.57
N PHE A 3 -12.03 -16.62 -16.53
CA PHE A 3 -11.67 -15.26 -16.10
C PHE A 3 -10.18 -15.11 -15.79
N ALA A 4 -9.50 -16.19 -15.37
CA ALA A 4 -8.07 -16.21 -15.14
C ALA A 4 -7.26 -15.98 -16.43
N GLU A 5 -7.70 -16.50 -17.58
CA GLU A 5 -7.05 -16.29 -18.88
C GLU A 5 -7.18 -14.83 -19.33
N GLU A 6 -8.34 -14.21 -19.10
CA GLU A 6 -8.57 -12.80 -19.41
C GLU A 6 -7.75 -11.88 -18.48
N PHE A 7 -7.64 -12.24 -17.21
CA PHE A 7 -6.80 -11.53 -16.25
C PHE A 7 -5.30 -11.62 -16.58
N GLU A 8 -4.82 -12.81 -16.97
CA GLU A 8 -3.43 -13.00 -17.38
C GLU A 8 -3.09 -12.18 -18.63
N ALA A 9 -3.99 -12.15 -19.63
CA ALA A 9 -3.83 -11.29 -20.80
C ALA A 9 -3.79 -9.79 -20.43
N ASN A 10 -4.60 -9.39 -19.45
CA ASN A 10 -4.61 -8.02 -18.93
C ASN A 10 -3.31 -7.66 -18.19
N LEU A 11 -2.72 -8.58 -17.43
CA LEU A 11 -1.42 -8.35 -16.78
C LEU A 11 -0.26 -8.19 -17.77
N VAL A 12 -0.25 -9.00 -18.84
CA VAL A 12 0.78 -8.87 -19.89
C VAL A 12 0.66 -7.51 -20.59
N SER A 13 -0.56 -7.07 -20.89
CA SER A 13 -0.76 -5.75 -21.51
C SER A 13 -0.39 -4.60 -20.56
N LEU A 14 -0.73 -4.70 -19.27
CA LEU A 14 -0.33 -3.77 -18.22
C LEU A 14 1.19 -3.60 -18.16
N ALA A 15 1.93 -4.71 -18.15
CA ALA A 15 3.39 -4.70 -18.10
C ALA A 15 4.00 -3.93 -19.30
N HIS A 16 3.47 -4.14 -20.50
CA HIS A 16 3.91 -3.41 -21.70
C HIS A 16 3.59 -1.91 -21.61
N VAL A 17 2.40 -1.55 -21.14
CA VAL A 17 1.99 -0.14 -20.99
C VAL A 17 2.85 0.57 -19.94
N LEU A 18 3.09 -0.07 -18.80
CA LEU A 18 3.97 0.46 -17.75
C LEU A 18 5.41 0.60 -18.25
N GLN A 19 5.95 -0.39 -18.94
CA GLN A 19 7.29 -0.33 -19.52
C GLN A 19 7.42 0.88 -20.47
N LYS A 20 6.41 1.15 -21.30
CA LYS A 20 6.38 2.32 -22.18
C LYS A 20 6.32 3.63 -21.39
N LYS A 21 5.49 3.71 -20.34
CA LYS A 21 5.38 4.90 -19.48
C LYS A 21 6.70 5.18 -18.73
N TYR A 22 7.34 4.17 -18.15
CA TYR A 22 8.64 4.31 -17.49
C TYR A 22 9.79 4.62 -18.45
N ALA A 23 9.74 4.12 -19.69
CA ALA A 23 10.69 4.53 -20.72
C ALA A 23 10.57 6.04 -21.01
N LEU A 24 9.34 6.51 -21.24
CA LEU A 24 9.09 7.94 -21.48
C LEU A 24 9.46 8.81 -20.29
N LEU A 25 9.17 8.37 -19.05
CA LEU A 25 9.56 9.08 -17.84
C LEU A 25 11.10 9.26 -17.77
N ARG A 26 11.86 8.20 -18.08
CA ARG A 26 13.33 8.27 -18.12
C ARG A 26 13.86 9.18 -19.23
N ASP A 27 13.18 9.25 -20.37
CA ASP A 27 13.59 10.14 -21.46
C ASP A 27 13.30 11.61 -21.10
N LEU A 28 12.16 11.90 -20.46
CA LEU A 28 11.86 13.22 -19.91
C LEU A 28 12.80 13.60 -18.77
N ASP A 29 13.19 12.66 -17.90
CA ASP A 29 14.22 12.86 -16.87
C ASP A 29 15.54 13.31 -17.47
N LYS A 30 16.01 12.61 -18.51
CA LYS A 30 17.24 12.97 -19.22
C LYS A 30 17.12 14.35 -19.87
N SER A 31 15.98 14.64 -20.51
CA SER A 31 15.74 15.94 -21.14
C SER A 31 15.74 17.07 -20.12
N LEU A 32 15.12 16.87 -18.95
CA LEU A 32 15.11 17.84 -17.86
C LEU A 32 16.52 18.09 -17.30
N GLN A 33 17.27 17.01 -17.03
CA GLN A 33 18.65 17.12 -16.55
C GLN A 33 19.56 17.84 -17.56
N GLU A 34 19.38 17.57 -18.85
CA GLU A 34 20.14 18.23 -19.91
C GLU A 34 19.78 19.73 -20.00
N ASN A 35 18.50 20.10 -19.94
CA ASN A 35 18.10 21.52 -19.92
C ASN A 35 18.64 22.25 -18.68
N GLN A 36 18.60 21.61 -17.50
CA GLN A 36 19.18 22.18 -16.28
C GLN A 36 20.69 22.41 -16.42
N ARG A 37 21.42 21.42 -16.94
CA ARG A 37 22.86 21.52 -17.20
C ARG A 37 23.18 22.62 -18.21
N GLN A 38 22.41 22.75 -19.28
CA GLN A 38 22.59 23.82 -20.28
C GLN A 38 22.32 25.20 -19.67
N ASN A 39 21.30 25.33 -18.82
CA ASN A 39 20.97 26.57 -18.13
C ASN A 39 22.10 26.98 -17.15
N GLU A 40 22.59 26.05 -16.33
CA GLU A 40 23.73 26.28 -15.43
C GLU A 40 24.97 26.74 -16.20
N GLN A 41 25.31 26.09 -17.31
CA GLN A 41 26.46 26.47 -18.14
C GLN A 41 26.30 27.85 -18.79
N ARG A 42 25.09 28.22 -19.20
CA ARG A 42 24.82 29.58 -19.73
C ARG A 42 24.98 30.62 -18.63
N CYS A 43 24.42 30.37 -17.45
CA CYS A 43 24.56 31.25 -16.29
C CYS A 43 26.04 31.43 -15.90
N GLU A 44 26.83 30.36 -15.89
CA GLU A 44 28.25 30.41 -15.54
C GLU A 44 29.08 31.21 -16.56
N LYS A 45 28.86 30.99 -17.86
CA LYS A 45 29.50 31.78 -18.94
C LYS A 45 29.18 33.26 -18.82
N GLU A 46 27.93 33.60 -18.53
CA GLU A 46 27.51 35.00 -18.40
C GLU A 46 28.16 35.66 -17.17
N ILE A 47 28.21 34.96 -16.04
CA ILE A 47 28.92 35.43 -14.84
C ILE A 47 30.41 35.68 -15.16
N GLU A 48 31.04 34.80 -15.94
CA GLU A 48 32.42 35.03 -16.39
C GLU A 48 32.56 36.25 -17.31
N ASP A 49 31.62 36.47 -18.23
CA ASP A 49 31.67 37.58 -19.18
C ASP A 49 31.43 38.93 -18.51
N ILE A 50 30.56 38.98 -17.50
CA ILE A 50 30.39 40.12 -16.60
C ILE A 50 31.70 40.35 -15.81
N ARG A 51 32.31 39.31 -15.24
CA ARG A 51 33.61 39.42 -14.52
C ARG A 51 34.75 39.89 -15.42
N ARG A 52 34.75 39.49 -16.70
CA ARG A 52 35.76 39.90 -17.70
C ARG A 52 35.60 41.34 -18.19
N GLY A 53 34.58 42.07 -17.73
CA GLY A 53 34.42 43.49 -18.05
C GLY A 53 34.05 43.76 -19.51
N ARG A 54 33.33 42.84 -20.17
CA ARG A 54 32.84 43.02 -21.56
C ARG A 54 31.66 44.00 -21.68
N THR A 55 31.55 44.97 -20.77
CA THR A 55 30.57 46.08 -20.83
C THR A 55 31.09 47.27 -21.64
N GLY A 56 31.81 46.99 -22.73
CA GLY A 56 32.56 47.99 -23.47
C GLY A 56 31.84 48.63 -24.66
N ASN A 57 30.79 48.02 -25.23
CA ASN A 57 30.20 48.54 -26.48
C ASN A 57 28.76 48.06 -26.82
N ILE A 58 28.05 47.42 -25.90
CA ILE A 58 26.65 46.97 -26.12
C ILE A 58 25.80 47.62 -25.03
N THR A 59 24.65 48.20 -25.39
CA THR A 59 23.71 48.83 -24.47
C THR A 59 23.38 47.88 -23.31
N PRO A 60 23.88 48.13 -22.09
CA PRO A 60 23.86 47.16 -20.99
C PRO A 60 22.45 46.68 -20.63
N ASN A 61 21.45 47.54 -20.83
CA ASN A 61 20.05 47.23 -20.53
C ASN A 61 19.41 46.24 -21.51
N THR A 62 19.79 46.21 -22.79
CA THR A 62 19.16 45.33 -23.79
C THR A 62 19.64 43.89 -23.65
N SER A 63 20.94 43.68 -23.42
CA SER A 63 21.49 42.34 -23.21
C SER A 63 20.98 41.74 -21.90
N LEU A 64 20.99 42.51 -20.80
CA LEU A 64 20.51 42.04 -19.50
C LEU A 64 19.01 41.62 -19.51
N THR A 65 18.16 42.34 -20.25
CA THR A 65 16.74 41.98 -20.37
C THR A 65 16.53 40.73 -21.23
N GLN A 66 17.21 40.61 -22.37
CA GLN A 66 17.15 39.41 -23.22
C GLN A 66 17.61 38.15 -22.47
N PHE A 67 18.65 38.25 -21.66
CA PHE A 67 19.11 37.11 -20.84
C PHE A 67 18.12 36.73 -19.75
N SER A 68 17.51 37.71 -19.09
CA SER A 68 16.45 37.42 -18.11
C SER A 68 15.26 36.72 -18.76
N GLU A 69 14.92 37.11 -19.98
CA GLU A 69 13.80 36.54 -20.74
C GLU A 69 14.11 35.10 -21.19
N GLU A 70 15.30 34.85 -21.74
CA GLU A 70 15.75 33.49 -22.10
C GLU A 70 15.83 32.56 -20.88
N ALA A 71 16.38 33.03 -19.75
CA ALA A 71 16.47 32.24 -18.53
C ALA A 71 15.08 31.90 -17.96
N ILE A 72 14.14 32.85 -18.04
CA ILE A 72 12.75 32.63 -17.64
C ILE A 72 12.09 31.60 -18.57
N ASP A 73 12.33 31.67 -19.87
CA ASP A 73 11.71 30.74 -20.83
C ASP A 73 12.27 29.31 -20.71
N GLU A 74 13.57 29.17 -20.44
CA GLU A 74 14.21 27.89 -20.11
C GLU A 74 13.67 27.31 -18.79
N GLN A 75 13.46 28.16 -17.78
CA GLN A 75 12.84 27.75 -16.52
C GLN A 75 11.40 27.29 -16.73
N LYS A 76 10.60 28.02 -17.52
CA LYS A 76 9.23 27.60 -17.89
C LYS A 76 9.23 26.27 -18.64
N HIS A 77 10.21 26.06 -19.52
CA HIS A 77 10.36 24.79 -20.24
C HIS A 77 10.65 23.63 -19.29
N SER A 78 11.56 23.83 -18.34
CA SER A 78 11.88 22.83 -17.31
C SER A 78 10.66 22.50 -16.44
N VAL A 79 9.86 23.50 -16.07
CA VAL A 79 8.60 23.29 -15.34
C VAL A 79 7.61 22.45 -16.15
N ARG A 80 7.43 22.75 -17.45
CA ARG A 80 6.55 21.95 -18.33
C ARG A 80 6.96 20.47 -18.37
N ILE A 81 8.26 20.19 -18.50
CA ILE A 81 8.76 18.81 -18.48
C ILE A 81 8.50 18.15 -17.12
N ALA A 82 8.68 18.88 -16.02
CA ALA A 82 8.39 18.37 -14.69
C ALA A 82 6.90 18.04 -14.51
N ASP A 83 5.99 18.90 -14.99
CA ASP A 83 4.54 18.67 -14.95
C ASP A 83 4.14 17.43 -15.78
N GLU A 84 4.71 17.27 -16.98
CA GLU A 84 4.49 16.08 -17.82
C GLU A 84 4.97 14.80 -17.14
N LYS A 85 6.11 14.84 -16.44
CA LYS A 85 6.60 13.70 -15.65
C LYS A 85 5.65 13.33 -14.52
N VAL A 86 5.16 14.33 -13.78
CA VAL A 86 4.18 14.11 -12.71
C VAL A 86 2.91 13.49 -13.29
N ALA A 87 2.40 14.01 -14.40
CA ALA A 87 1.22 13.47 -15.07
C ALA A 87 1.43 12.01 -15.51
N LEU A 88 2.60 11.67 -16.05
CA LEU A 88 2.92 10.29 -16.44
C LEU A 88 3.01 9.34 -15.23
N ALA A 89 3.59 9.81 -14.13
CA ALA A 89 3.68 9.04 -12.89
C ALA A 89 2.29 8.75 -12.32
N LEU A 90 1.42 9.76 -12.28
CA LEU A 90 0.02 9.60 -11.84
C LEU A 90 -0.73 8.61 -12.74
N GLN A 91 -0.63 8.74 -14.06
CA GLN A 91 -1.26 7.79 -14.97
C GLN A 91 -0.73 6.36 -14.84
N ALA A 92 0.54 6.17 -14.46
CA ALA A 92 1.09 4.85 -14.19
C ALA A 92 0.55 4.28 -12.87
N TYR A 93 0.44 5.13 -11.84
CA TYR A 93 -0.13 4.80 -10.55
C TYR A 93 -1.60 4.39 -10.66
N ASP A 94 -2.44 5.22 -11.29
CA ASP A 94 -3.88 4.97 -11.47
C ASP A 94 -4.14 3.67 -12.23
N LEU A 95 -3.29 3.38 -13.22
CA LEU A 95 -3.39 2.15 -13.99
C LEU A 95 -3.12 0.91 -13.12
N VAL A 96 -2.07 0.95 -12.30
CA VAL A 96 -1.75 -0.14 -11.37
C VAL A 96 -2.85 -0.29 -10.32
N ASP A 97 -3.31 0.81 -9.74
CA ASP A 97 -4.38 0.83 -8.74
C ASP A 97 -5.68 0.19 -9.26
N MET A 98 -6.09 0.53 -10.49
CA MET A 98 -7.24 -0.10 -11.15
C MET A 98 -7.08 -1.63 -11.24
N HIS A 99 -5.88 -2.13 -11.56
CA HIS A 99 -5.63 -3.57 -11.64
C HIS A 99 -5.60 -4.24 -10.26
N VAL A 100 -5.07 -3.57 -9.23
CA VAL A 100 -5.13 -4.05 -7.85
C VAL A 100 -6.58 -4.15 -7.37
N GLN A 101 -7.39 -3.13 -7.63
CA GLN A 101 -8.82 -3.15 -7.29
C GLN A 101 -9.59 -4.25 -8.03
N GLN A 102 -9.26 -4.52 -9.30
CA GLN A 102 -9.83 -5.65 -10.04
C GLN A 102 -9.46 -7.00 -9.41
N LEU A 103 -8.20 -7.16 -8.99
CA LEU A 103 -7.73 -8.35 -8.27
C LEU A 103 -8.48 -8.56 -6.96
N ASP A 104 -8.63 -7.51 -6.15
CA ASP A 104 -9.33 -7.60 -4.87
C ASP A 104 -10.81 -7.97 -5.05
N GLN A 105 -11.46 -7.44 -6.09
CA GLN A 105 -12.83 -7.82 -6.45
C GLN A 105 -12.92 -9.28 -6.89
N TYR A 106 -11.92 -9.78 -7.62
CA TYR A 106 -11.84 -11.19 -8.00
C TYR A 106 -11.70 -12.10 -6.78
N MET A 107 -10.75 -11.80 -5.89
CA MET A 107 -10.53 -12.56 -4.67
C MET A 107 -11.81 -12.65 -3.83
N LYS A 108 -12.52 -11.53 -3.67
CA LYS A 108 -13.82 -11.50 -2.97
C LYS A 108 -14.87 -12.38 -3.64
N LYS A 109 -15.02 -12.32 -4.97
CA LYS A 109 -16.00 -13.13 -5.70
C LYS A 109 -15.67 -14.62 -5.61
N SER A 110 -14.39 -14.99 -5.73
CA SER A 110 -13.93 -16.38 -5.61
C SER A 110 -14.14 -16.92 -4.20
N ASP A 111 -13.86 -16.13 -3.16
CA ASP A 111 -14.13 -16.51 -1.77
C ASP A 111 -15.64 -16.70 -1.51
N GLU A 112 -16.48 -15.84 -2.07
CA GLU A 112 -17.94 -15.96 -2.00
C GLU A 112 -18.47 -17.21 -2.72
N GLU A 113 -17.90 -17.55 -3.88
CA GLU A 113 -18.26 -18.74 -4.64
C GLU A 113 -17.87 -20.02 -3.89
N ILE A 114 -16.63 -20.09 -3.37
CA ILE A 114 -16.19 -21.19 -2.51
C ILE A 114 -17.07 -21.32 -1.27
N ARG A 115 -17.49 -20.19 -0.67
CA ARG A 115 -18.41 -20.22 0.48
C ARG A 115 -19.78 -20.79 0.09
N ARG A 116 -20.33 -20.38 -1.05
CA ARG A 116 -21.61 -20.93 -1.57
C ARG A 116 -21.51 -22.41 -1.89
N GLU A 117 -20.41 -22.87 -2.49
CA GLU A 117 -20.18 -24.29 -2.75
C GLU A 117 -20.10 -25.09 -1.45
N LYS A 118 -19.40 -24.59 -0.43
CA LYS A 118 -19.36 -25.21 0.90
C LYS A 118 -20.74 -25.27 1.56
N GLU A 119 -21.51 -24.19 1.48
CA GLU A 119 -22.89 -24.14 1.99
C GLU A 119 -23.82 -25.11 1.23
N ALA A 120 -23.69 -25.20 -0.10
CA ALA A 120 -24.45 -26.14 -0.93
C ALA A 120 -24.06 -27.61 -0.66
N ALA A 121 -22.77 -27.90 -0.49
CA ALA A 121 -22.28 -29.23 -0.13
C ALA A 121 -22.76 -29.64 1.28
N ALA A 122 -22.79 -28.71 2.24
CA ALA A 122 -23.33 -28.96 3.57
C ALA A 122 -24.85 -29.23 3.52
N ALA A 123 -25.61 -28.47 2.73
CA ALA A 123 -27.04 -28.69 2.53
C ALA A 123 -27.34 -30.04 1.85
N ALA A 124 -26.55 -30.45 0.87
CA ALA A 124 -26.67 -31.75 0.21
C ALA A 124 -26.40 -32.91 1.19
N ALA A 125 -25.40 -32.77 2.07
CA ALA A 125 -25.10 -33.77 3.10
C ALA A 125 -26.22 -33.93 4.14
N ASP A 126 -26.92 -32.83 4.49
CA ASP A 126 -28.02 -32.85 5.46
C ASP A 126 -29.29 -33.54 4.90
N LEU A 127 -29.52 -33.43 3.58
CA LEU A 127 -30.59 -34.17 2.89
C LEU A 127 -30.32 -35.68 2.82
N GLU A 128 -29.07 -36.13 2.66
CA GLU A 128 -28.73 -37.56 2.67
C GLU A 128 -28.85 -38.19 4.08
N SER A 129 -28.56 -37.41 5.13
CA SER A 129 -28.72 -37.84 6.54
C SER A 129 -30.18 -38.12 6.91
N SER A 130 -31.13 -37.31 6.42
CA SER A 130 -32.56 -37.47 6.69
C SER A 130 -33.24 -38.62 5.93
N GLY A 131 -32.62 -39.16 4.87
CA GLY A 131 -33.16 -40.28 4.08
C GLY A 131 -33.01 -41.66 4.73
N LYS A 132 -32.32 -41.77 5.87
CA LYS A 132 -32.00 -43.05 6.52
C LYS A 132 -32.47 -43.13 7.98
N ALA A 133 -33.67 -42.60 8.28
CA ALA A 133 -34.35 -42.80 9.56
C ALA A 133 -35.74 -43.41 9.33
N GLY A 134 -35.78 -44.72 9.09
CA GLY A 134 -37.01 -45.44 8.79
C GLY A 134 -37.02 -46.91 9.18
N LYS A 135 -36.61 -47.26 10.42
CA LYS A 135 -37.21 -48.40 11.16
C LYS A 135 -36.79 -48.45 12.64
N ALA A 136 -37.79 -48.71 13.48
CA ALA A 136 -37.80 -49.24 14.85
C ALA A 136 -37.91 -48.26 16.03
N GLY A 137 -38.94 -48.49 16.85
CA GLY A 137 -38.78 -48.57 18.30
C GLY A 137 -39.55 -47.57 19.14
N GLU A 138 -40.58 -48.08 19.83
CA GLU A 138 -41.47 -47.42 20.78
C GLU A 138 -40.82 -47.06 22.13
N SER A 139 -41.38 -46.03 22.79
CA SER A 139 -41.36 -45.74 24.24
C SER A 139 -40.19 -44.95 24.85
N GLY A 140 -40.51 -43.85 25.57
CA GLY A 140 -39.57 -43.19 26.48
C GLY A 140 -39.90 -41.75 26.87
N ARG A 141 -40.57 -41.58 28.02
CA ARG A 141 -40.97 -40.33 28.72
C ARG A 141 -39.84 -39.33 29.04
N GLY A 142 -40.16 -38.03 28.89
CA GLY A 142 -39.71 -36.90 29.74
C GLY A 142 -38.27 -36.41 29.52
N GLY A 143 -37.92 -35.13 29.50
CA GLY A 143 -38.60 -33.91 29.92
C GLY A 143 -37.56 -32.92 30.49
N ARG A 144 -37.33 -31.80 29.77
CA ARG A 144 -36.77 -30.49 30.19
C ARG A 144 -35.24 -30.38 30.44
N LYS A 145 -34.52 -29.66 29.55
CA LYS A 145 -34.15 -28.20 29.54
C LYS A 145 -32.86 -27.93 30.36
N LYS A 146 -31.80 -27.27 29.84
CA LYS A 146 -31.79 -25.85 29.41
C LYS A 146 -30.48 -25.46 28.66
N THR A 147 -30.67 -24.81 27.51
CA THR A 147 -30.03 -23.55 27.02
C THR A 147 -28.50 -23.33 27.09
N ARG A 148 -27.87 -23.23 25.92
CA ARG A 148 -26.83 -22.22 25.63
C ARG A 148 -27.28 -21.40 24.42
N LEU A 149 -27.45 -20.10 24.63
CA LEU A 149 -27.64 -19.10 23.58
C LEU A 149 -26.27 -18.53 23.22
N ALA A 150 -26.10 -18.31 21.92
CA ALA A 150 -24.98 -17.59 21.33
C ALA A 150 -25.34 -16.10 21.15
N THR A 151 -24.27 -15.32 21.01
CA THR A 151 -24.07 -14.14 20.15
C THR A 151 -24.58 -12.74 20.53
N ALA A 152 -23.65 -11.80 20.24
CA ALA A 152 -23.80 -10.40 19.81
C ALA A 152 -24.15 -9.35 20.89
N ALA A 153 -23.68 -8.10 20.87
CA ALA A 153 -22.66 -7.37 20.11
C ALA A 153 -22.50 -5.96 20.75
N SER A 154 -21.46 -5.25 20.34
CA SER A 154 -21.39 -3.77 20.20
C SER A 154 -21.42 -2.87 21.44
N THR A 155 -20.29 -2.21 21.68
CA THR A 155 -20.28 -0.84 22.23
C THR A 155 -19.35 0.03 21.37
N ALA A 156 -19.96 1.02 20.73
CA ALA A 156 -19.31 2.16 20.12
C ALA A 156 -18.72 3.08 21.18
N ALA A 157 -17.63 3.77 20.85
CA ALA A 157 -17.30 5.07 21.43
C ALA A 157 -16.34 5.81 20.50
N ALA A 158 -16.82 6.91 19.94
CA ALA A 158 -16.02 7.96 19.33
C ALA A 158 -15.53 8.91 20.44
N THR A 159 -14.30 9.40 20.33
CA THR A 159 -13.88 10.75 20.78
C THR A 159 -12.51 11.12 20.21
N THR A 160 -12.56 12.01 19.23
CA THR A 160 -11.79 13.26 19.00
C THR A 160 -10.50 13.55 19.80
N GLY A 161 -9.42 13.81 19.06
CA GLY A 161 -8.63 15.06 19.16
C GLY A 161 -7.27 15.06 19.90
N MET A 162 -6.16 15.23 19.15
CA MET A 162 -5.37 16.49 19.08
C MET A 162 -3.82 16.32 18.99
N THR A 163 -3.22 16.91 17.93
CA THR A 163 -1.85 17.49 17.73
C THR A 163 -0.60 16.61 17.87
N SER A 164 0.52 16.74 17.12
CA SER A 164 1.02 17.44 15.92
C SER A 164 2.43 16.84 15.71
N SER A 165 2.95 16.50 14.52
CA SER A 165 3.62 17.41 13.56
C SER A 165 4.39 16.57 12.50
N ASN A 166 4.31 17.01 11.24
CA ASN A 166 5.21 16.75 10.07
C ASN A 166 5.34 15.28 9.59
N MET A 167 4.87 14.85 8.41
CA MET A 167 4.96 15.44 7.07
C MET A 167 3.70 15.09 6.25
N ASP A 168 3.19 16.06 5.51
CA ASP A 168 2.02 15.98 4.64
C ASP A 168 2.42 15.39 3.27
N LEU A 169 2.11 14.11 3.07
CA LEU A 169 1.88 13.51 1.76
C LEU A 169 0.48 12.91 1.84
N ASP A 170 -0.54 13.74 1.57
CA ASP A 170 -1.95 13.37 1.57
C ASP A 170 -2.27 12.49 0.36
N LEU A 171 -1.81 11.24 0.43
CA LEU A 171 -2.37 10.12 -0.30
C LEU A 171 -3.30 9.40 0.68
N PRO A 172 -4.59 9.20 0.37
CA PRO A 172 -5.53 8.58 1.29
C PRO A 172 -5.00 7.22 1.73
N VAL A 173 -4.68 7.10 3.01
CA VAL A 173 -4.28 5.83 3.64
C VAL A 173 -5.40 4.83 3.39
N ASP A 174 -5.10 3.82 2.58
CA ASP A 174 -6.05 2.79 2.17
C ASP A 174 -6.68 2.15 3.43
N PRO A 175 -8.00 2.25 3.62
CA PRO A 175 -8.71 1.63 4.74
C PRO A 175 -8.61 0.10 4.82
N ASN A 176 -8.04 -0.57 3.81
CA ASN A 176 -7.91 -2.01 3.73
C ASN A 176 -6.54 -2.56 4.17
N GLU A 177 -5.57 -1.71 4.58
CA GLU A 177 -4.27 -2.22 5.02
C GLU A 177 -4.33 -2.76 6.46
N PRO A 178 -4.11 -4.07 6.68
CA PRO A 178 -4.17 -4.66 8.02
C PRO A 178 -3.11 -4.05 8.93
N THR A 179 -3.54 -3.45 10.04
CA THR A 179 -2.64 -2.83 11.02
C THR A 179 -1.94 -3.87 11.87
N TYR A 180 -0.62 -3.78 11.99
CA TYR A 180 0.23 -4.66 12.78
C TYR A 180 0.88 -3.92 13.94
N CYS A 181 1.57 -4.67 14.80
CA CYS A 181 2.28 -4.19 15.98
C CYS A 181 1.37 -3.52 17.05
N ILE A 182 1.97 -3.22 18.22
CA ILE A 182 1.30 -2.45 19.28
C ILE A 182 0.94 -1.02 18.87
N CYS A 183 1.61 -0.49 17.84
CA CYS A 183 1.35 0.85 17.31
C CYS A 183 0.13 0.90 16.37
N LYS A 184 -0.46 -0.26 16.01
CA LYS A 184 -1.58 -0.37 15.06
C LYS A 184 -1.31 0.40 13.76
N GLN A 185 -0.07 0.33 13.27
CA GLN A 185 0.32 0.94 12.02
C GLN A 185 0.49 -0.15 10.95
N VAL A 186 0.55 0.29 9.71
CA VAL A 186 0.83 -0.56 8.56
C VAL A 186 2.19 -1.25 8.67
N SER A 187 2.44 -2.26 7.83
CA SER A 187 3.75 -2.90 7.78
C SER A 187 4.80 -1.93 7.23
N TYR A 188 5.86 -1.63 7.99
CA TYR A 188 6.92 -0.73 7.55
C TYR A 188 8.29 -1.20 8.04
N GLY A 189 9.29 -1.19 7.15
CA GLY A 189 10.65 -1.59 7.49
C GLY A 189 10.78 -3.07 7.93
N GLU A 190 11.69 -3.33 8.88
CA GLU A 190 11.94 -4.68 9.41
C GLU A 190 10.92 -5.08 10.49
N MET A 191 10.31 -6.27 10.30
CA MET A 191 9.29 -6.80 11.20
C MET A 191 9.67 -8.19 11.73
N VAL A 192 9.26 -8.48 12.96
CA VAL A 192 9.46 -9.75 13.65
C VAL A 192 8.11 -10.41 13.94
N ALA A 193 8.01 -11.71 13.67
CA ALA A 193 6.86 -12.52 14.05
C ALA A 193 7.02 -13.07 15.47
N CYS A 194 5.93 -13.07 16.24
CA CYS A 194 5.89 -13.68 17.55
C CYS A 194 5.61 -15.20 17.43
N ASP A 195 6.49 -16.04 17.96
CA ASP A 195 6.38 -17.52 17.90
C ASP A 195 5.29 -18.12 18.81
N ASN A 196 4.34 -17.32 19.27
CA ASN A 196 3.22 -17.78 20.06
C ASN A 196 1.97 -17.81 19.18
N ASN A 197 1.47 -19.01 18.87
CA ASN A 197 0.28 -19.23 18.03
C ASN A 197 -1.02 -18.67 18.64
N GLU A 198 -1.01 -18.23 19.91
CA GLU A 198 -2.13 -17.54 20.56
C GLU A 198 -1.97 -16.01 20.56
N CYS A 199 -0.99 -15.46 19.83
CA CYS A 199 -0.80 -14.02 19.71
C CYS A 199 -1.83 -13.42 18.74
N LYS A 200 -2.51 -12.33 19.13
CA LYS A 200 -3.53 -11.68 18.28
C LYS A 200 -2.98 -10.81 17.16
N ILE A 201 -1.74 -10.33 17.30
CA ILE A 201 -1.13 -9.34 16.40
C ILE A 201 -0.10 -10.00 15.50
N GLU A 202 0.58 -11.03 16.00
CA GLU A 202 1.58 -11.86 15.32
C GLU A 202 2.84 -11.13 14.81
N TRP A 203 2.75 -9.88 14.36
CA TRP A 203 3.83 -9.12 13.71
C TRP A 203 4.12 -7.79 14.40
N PHE A 204 5.39 -7.46 14.58
CA PHE A 204 5.84 -6.25 15.27
C PHE A 204 7.02 -5.58 14.57
N HIS A 205 7.05 -4.25 14.51
CA HIS A 205 8.19 -3.50 13.96
C HIS A 205 9.37 -3.51 14.92
N PHE A 206 10.58 -3.63 14.38
CA PHE A 206 11.83 -3.64 15.15
C PHE A 206 11.95 -2.44 16.10
N GLY A 207 11.67 -1.23 15.59
CA GLY A 207 11.68 -0.01 16.39
C GLY A 207 10.66 0.02 17.54
N CYS A 208 9.47 -0.56 17.33
CA CYS A 208 8.42 -0.61 18.35
C CYS A 208 8.73 -1.60 19.48
N VAL A 209 9.50 -2.65 19.21
CA VAL A 209 9.90 -3.66 20.21
C VAL A 209 11.36 -3.56 20.64
N GLY A 210 12.08 -2.51 20.20
CA GLY A 210 13.47 -2.25 20.56
C GLY A 210 14.47 -3.26 19.99
N LEU A 211 14.12 -3.98 18.92
CA LEU A 211 15.05 -4.82 18.18
C LEU A 211 15.80 -3.97 17.16
N LYS A 212 17.09 -4.22 16.98
CA LYS A 212 17.92 -3.59 15.94
C LYS A 212 18.43 -4.57 14.90
N GLU A 213 18.33 -5.87 15.17
CA GLU A 213 18.74 -6.94 14.29
C GLU A 213 17.79 -8.13 14.45
N GLN A 214 17.69 -8.96 13.41
CA GLN A 214 16.85 -10.14 13.42
C GLN A 214 17.30 -11.11 14.52
N PRO A 215 16.44 -11.43 15.51
CA PRO A 215 16.81 -12.34 16.58
C PRO A 215 17.06 -13.75 16.01
N LYS A 216 18.24 -14.30 16.29
CA LYS A 216 18.59 -15.68 15.91
C LYS A 216 17.92 -16.65 16.89
N GLY A 217 16.67 -17.04 16.61
CA GLY A 217 15.93 -18.02 17.39
C GLY A 217 14.48 -17.64 17.64
N LYS A 218 13.85 -18.25 18.65
CA LYS A 218 12.44 -18.00 18.95
C LYS A 218 12.23 -16.67 19.66
N TRP A 219 11.42 -15.79 19.10
CA TRP A 219 11.10 -14.47 19.67
C TRP A 219 9.64 -14.37 20.09
N TYR A 220 9.42 -13.69 21.21
CA TYR A 220 8.09 -13.50 21.79
C TYR A 220 7.87 -12.02 22.09
N CYS A 221 6.69 -11.50 21.76
CA CYS A 221 6.32 -10.13 22.09
C CYS A 221 6.20 -9.93 23.62
N PRO A 222 6.24 -8.68 24.12
CA PRO A 222 6.16 -8.38 25.55
C PRO A 222 4.96 -9.02 26.26
N ASP A 223 3.82 -9.10 25.59
CA ASP A 223 2.61 -9.72 26.12
C ASP A 223 2.74 -11.26 26.20
N CYS A 224 3.37 -11.91 25.21
CA CYS A 224 3.56 -13.35 25.23
C CYS A 224 4.71 -13.80 26.15
N ALA A 225 5.72 -12.95 26.33
CA ALA A 225 6.85 -13.21 27.23
C ALA A 225 6.44 -13.20 28.70
N THR A 226 5.50 -12.33 29.10
CA THR A 226 4.98 -12.25 30.48
C THR A 226 4.10 -13.45 30.84
N VAL A 227 3.25 -13.91 29.91
CA VAL A 227 2.40 -15.08 30.10
C VAL A 227 3.21 -16.37 30.29
N LYS A 228 4.32 -16.54 29.55
CA LYS A 228 5.21 -17.71 29.73
C LYS A 228 5.95 -17.72 31.07
N LYS A 229 6.33 -16.56 31.61
CA LYS A 229 6.99 -16.47 32.93
C LYS A 229 6.04 -16.84 34.08
N SER A 230 4.75 -16.47 33.97
CA SER A 230 3.74 -16.81 34.99
C SER A 230 3.46 -18.31 35.10
N ARG A 231 3.47 -19.06 33.98
CA ARG A 231 3.22 -20.51 33.98
C ARG A 231 4.38 -21.37 34.50
N LYS A 232 5.57 -20.80 34.72
CA LYS A 232 6.77 -21.53 35.18
C LYS A 232 7.06 -21.34 36.68
N GLY A 233 6.17 -20.68 37.41
CA GLY A 233 6.31 -20.38 38.85
C GLY A 233 5.20 -20.95 39.74
N ARG A 234 4.50 -22.03 39.33
CA ARG A 234 3.56 -22.76 40.18
C ARG A 234 3.88 -24.25 40.18
#